data_AF-A0A7C3H6C7-F1
#
_entry.id   AF-A0A7C3H6C7-F1
#
_cell.length_a   1.000
_cell.length_b   1.000
_cell.length_c   1.000
_cell.angle_alpha   90.00
_cell.angle_beta   90.00
_cell.angle_gamma   90.00
#
_symmetry.space_group_name_H-M   'P 1'
#
loop_
_entity.id
_entity.type
_entity.pdbx_description
1 polymer ?
#
loop_
_entity_poly.entity_id
_entity_poly.type
_entity_poly.pdbx_seq_one_letter_code
_entity_poly.pdbx_strand_id
1 'polypeptide(L)'
;MRDWRRLFSGGAGLVWAKASAGEARKARRLTSVMRGIYRISSAVAKRGYWNRMKLVLMVGLPGSGKTTWLEKQGIQALSSDWMRALITGDESNQNVNRLVFRLLREIVRMRAAAGVAETWIDATSITRRERRAWIRLAELLDCEIEAVYMDVPLEECRRRNRLRKRVVPEEAMDRMAARLEPPRVEEGLSRVLVIREPQASPGDPG
;
A
#
# COMPACT_ATOMS: atom_id res chain seq x y z
N MET A 1 -35.81 0.83 50.82
CA MET A 1 -36.88 -0.10 50.38
C MET A 1 -37.72 0.67 49.35
N ARG A 2 -37.82 0.17 48.11
CA ARG A 2 -38.66 0.64 46.97
C ARG A 2 -38.21 1.95 46.27
N ASP A 3 -38.29 2.13 44.95
CA ASP A 3 -38.50 1.21 43.83
C ASP A 3 -38.04 1.91 42.53
N TRP A 4 -37.58 1.13 41.57
CA TRP A 4 -37.35 1.50 40.17
C TRP A 4 -38.66 1.34 39.41
N ARG A 5 -39.10 2.34 38.61
CA ARG A 5 -39.75 2.20 37.28
C ARG A 5 -40.57 3.43 36.88
N ARG A 6 -40.17 3.98 35.71
CA ARG A 6 -41.02 4.42 34.57
C ARG A 6 -41.64 5.84 34.66
N LEU A 7 -41.66 6.69 33.63
CA LEU A 7 -41.34 6.61 32.19
C LEU A 7 -41.24 8.05 31.60
N PHE A 8 -40.80 8.12 30.33
CA PHE A 8 -40.66 9.26 29.40
C PHE A 8 -39.23 9.79 29.27
N SER A 9 -38.37 9.27 28.38
CA SER A 9 -38.40 9.18 26.90
C SER A 9 -37.86 10.43 26.19
N GLY A 10 -36.74 10.25 25.48
CA GLY A 10 -36.43 11.00 24.25
C GLY A 10 -35.68 12.31 24.44
N GLY A 11 -34.41 12.33 23.99
CA GLY A 11 -33.69 13.58 23.78
C GLY A 11 -32.18 13.43 23.94
N ALA A 12 -31.51 12.90 22.91
CA ALA A 12 -30.05 12.91 22.82
C ALA A 12 -29.53 14.36 22.76
N GLY A 13 -29.13 14.91 23.91
CA GLY A 13 -28.39 16.15 24.00
C GLY A 13 -26.95 15.94 23.50
N LEU A 14 -26.74 16.11 22.20
CA LEU A 14 -25.42 16.07 21.59
C LEU A 14 -24.65 17.36 21.93
N VAL A 15 -23.71 17.26 22.87
CA VAL A 15 -22.72 18.31 23.14
C VAL A 15 -21.81 18.45 21.92
N TRP A 16 -21.81 19.63 21.29
CA TRP A 16 -20.95 19.93 20.15
C TRP A 16 -19.50 20.13 20.61
N ALA A 17 -18.64 19.13 20.37
CA ALA A 17 -17.20 19.34 20.36
C ALA A 17 -16.84 20.13 19.09
N LYS A 18 -16.40 21.38 19.24
CA LYS A 18 -15.92 22.23 18.14
C LYS A 18 -14.70 21.55 17.49
N ALA A 19 -14.81 21.19 16.21
CA ALA A 19 -13.67 20.77 15.40
C ALA A 19 -12.58 21.85 15.44
N SER A 20 -11.31 21.43 15.51
CA SER A 20 -10.19 22.36 15.58
C SER A 20 -10.13 23.22 14.30
N ALA A 21 -9.69 24.46 14.41
CA ALA A 21 -9.63 25.41 13.28
C ALA A 21 -8.75 24.93 12.10
N GLY A 22 -7.93 23.88 12.29
CA GLY A 22 -7.17 23.21 11.23
C GLY A 22 -8.01 22.25 10.38
N GLU A 23 -8.89 21.46 11.01
CA GLU A 23 -9.75 20.46 10.34
C GLU A 23 -10.79 21.13 9.45
N ALA A 24 -11.37 22.24 9.91
CA ALA A 24 -12.31 23.04 9.14
C ALA A 24 -11.70 23.63 7.85
N ARG A 25 -10.38 23.92 7.86
CA ARG A 25 -9.66 24.46 6.70
C ARG A 25 -9.36 23.36 5.66
N LYS A 26 -9.00 22.15 6.09
CA LYS A 26 -8.71 21.00 5.21
C LYS A 26 -9.98 20.53 4.48
N ALA A 27 -11.12 20.49 5.19
CA ALA A 27 -12.42 20.09 4.64
C ALA A 27 -12.96 21.05 3.55
N ARG A 28 -12.62 22.35 3.61
CA ARG A 28 -13.09 23.36 2.62
C ARG A 28 -12.49 23.17 1.22
N ARG A 29 -11.32 22.54 1.09
CA ARG A 29 -10.64 22.29 -0.20
C ARG A 29 -11.10 21.01 -0.92
N LEU A 30 -11.99 20.23 -0.32
CA LEU A 30 -12.43 18.95 -0.86
C LEU A 30 -13.64 19.11 -1.79
N THR A 31 -13.60 18.45 -2.94
CA THR A 31 -14.72 18.34 -3.89
C THR A 31 -15.92 17.66 -3.22
N SER A 32 -17.13 17.87 -3.76
CA SER A 32 -18.40 17.37 -3.18
C SER A 32 -18.36 15.88 -2.82
N VAL A 33 -17.75 15.04 -3.67
CA VAL A 33 -17.58 13.59 -3.44
C VAL A 33 -16.67 13.29 -2.23
N MET A 34 -15.57 14.03 -2.07
CA MET A 34 -14.65 13.88 -0.94
C MET A 34 -15.26 14.35 0.38
N ARG A 35 -16.22 15.29 0.37
CA ARG A 35 -16.96 15.72 1.59
C ARG A 35 -17.88 14.63 2.12
N GLY A 36 -18.50 13.83 1.25
CA GLY A 36 -19.33 12.68 1.63
C GLY A 36 -18.50 11.59 2.31
N ILE A 37 -17.34 11.29 1.75
CA ILE A 37 -16.38 10.33 2.30
C ILE A 37 -15.85 10.80 3.67
N TYR A 38 -15.49 12.08 3.81
CA TYR A 38 -15.01 12.66 5.07
C TYR A 38 -16.06 12.60 6.19
N ARG A 39 -17.36 12.66 5.85
CA ARG A 39 -18.48 12.54 6.79
C ARG A 39 -18.65 11.15 7.39
N ILE A 40 -18.23 10.10 6.67
CA ILE A 40 -18.28 8.72 7.16
C ILE A 40 -17.10 8.47 8.12
N SER A 41 -15.90 8.96 7.77
CA SER A 41 -14.70 8.82 8.61
C SER A 41 -14.83 9.52 9.97
N SER A 42 -15.51 10.67 10.06
CA SER A 42 -15.63 11.40 11.33
C SER A 42 -16.56 10.75 12.36
N ALA A 43 -17.53 9.93 11.94
CA ALA A 43 -18.39 9.19 12.85
C ALA A 43 -17.66 7.99 13.49
N VAL A 44 -16.71 7.38 12.76
CA VAL A 44 -15.87 6.27 13.23
C VAL A 44 -14.73 6.77 14.13
N ALA A 45 -14.21 7.97 13.89
CA ALA A 45 -13.10 8.58 14.63
C ALA A 45 -13.39 8.89 16.12
N LYS A 46 -14.64 8.80 16.60
CA LYS A 46 -15.01 9.12 17.99
C LYS A 46 -14.60 8.08 19.04
N ARG A 47 -13.91 7.00 18.66
CA ARG A 47 -13.44 5.94 19.56
C ARG A 47 -11.91 5.84 19.56
N GLY A 48 -11.23 6.86 20.09
CA GLY A 48 -10.00 6.71 20.89
C GLY A 48 -8.74 6.10 20.27
N TYR A 49 -8.71 5.71 19.00
CA TYR A 49 -7.50 5.26 18.31
C TYR A 49 -7.49 5.84 16.89
N TRP A 50 -6.74 6.92 16.68
CA TRP A 50 -6.28 7.28 15.34
C TRP A 50 -5.21 6.25 14.94
N ASN A 51 -5.62 5.04 14.55
CA ASN A 51 -4.67 4.13 13.93
C ASN A 51 -4.47 4.64 12.50
N ARG A 52 -3.45 5.50 12.32
CA ARG A 52 -3.02 5.96 11.00
C ARG A 52 -2.81 4.72 10.14
N MET A 53 -3.46 4.66 8.98
CA MET A 53 -3.31 3.53 8.08
C MET A 53 -1.81 3.31 7.80
N LYS A 54 -1.38 2.05 7.72
CA LYS A 54 -0.04 1.69 7.27
C LYS A 54 -0.08 1.24 5.83
N LEU A 55 0.72 1.90 4.98
CA LEU A 55 0.93 1.52 3.58
C LEU A 55 2.26 0.77 3.47
N VAL A 56 2.25 -0.45 2.95
CA VAL A 56 3.47 -1.25 2.79
C VAL A 56 3.74 -1.50 1.31
N LEU A 57 4.93 -1.10 0.86
CA LEU A 57 5.36 -1.26 -0.53
C LEU A 57 6.29 -2.46 -0.66
N MET A 58 5.94 -3.40 -1.55
CA MET A 58 6.93 -4.36 -2.02
C MET A 58 7.89 -3.69 -3.00
N VAL A 59 9.16 -4.03 -2.89
CA VAL A 59 10.24 -3.55 -3.77
C VAL A 59 11.09 -4.72 -4.22
N GLY A 60 11.36 -4.83 -5.52
CA GLY A 60 12.25 -5.87 -6.06
C GLY A 60 11.95 -6.21 -7.51
N LEU A 61 12.90 -6.88 -8.17
CA LEU A 61 12.80 -7.28 -9.57
C LEU A 61 11.69 -8.32 -9.81
N PRO A 62 11.14 -8.43 -11.05
CA PRO A 62 10.35 -9.60 -11.42
C PRO A 62 11.14 -10.89 -11.09
N GLY A 63 10.47 -11.91 -10.57
CA GLY A 63 11.17 -13.13 -10.14
C GLY A 63 11.85 -13.05 -8.77
N SER A 64 11.91 -11.89 -8.10
CA SER A 64 12.51 -11.77 -6.75
C SER A 64 11.70 -12.43 -5.62
N GLY A 65 10.55 -13.04 -5.93
CA GLY A 65 9.72 -13.74 -4.93
C GLY A 65 8.76 -12.87 -4.12
N LYS A 66 8.50 -11.61 -4.51
CA LYS A 66 7.55 -10.71 -3.81
C LYS A 66 6.19 -11.36 -3.54
N THR A 67 5.51 -11.80 -4.60
CA THR A 67 4.17 -12.39 -4.51
C THR A 67 4.18 -13.68 -3.69
N THR A 68 5.18 -14.55 -3.90
CA THR A 68 5.34 -15.78 -3.09
C THR A 68 5.60 -15.49 -1.61
N TRP A 69 6.37 -14.44 -1.31
CA TRP A 69 6.60 -14.02 0.07
C TRP A 69 5.30 -13.53 0.72
N LEU A 70 4.52 -12.69 0.01
CA LEU A 70 3.21 -12.23 0.47
C LEU A 70 2.24 -13.39 0.74
N GLU A 71 2.15 -14.35 -0.19
CA GLU A 71 1.32 -15.54 -0.05
C GLU A 71 1.72 -16.36 1.18
N LYS A 72 3.02 -16.57 1.41
CA LYS A 72 3.52 -17.27 2.61
C LYS A 72 3.18 -16.55 3.91
N GLN A 73 3.08 -15.22 3.89
CA GLN A 73 2.63 -14.43 5.04
C GLN A 73 1.10 -14.36 5.17
N GLY A 74 0.33 -14.94 4.24
CA GLY A 74 -1.13 -14.81 4.20
C GLY A 74 -1.61 -13.38 3.89
N ILE A 75 -0.77 -12.57 3.23
CA ILE A 75 -1.05 -11.15 2.96
C ILE A 75 -1.66 -10.98 1.57
N GLN A 76 -2.86 -10.40 1.52
CA GLN A 76 -3.49 -10.01 0.26
C GLN A 76 -3.11 -8.57 -0.14
N ALA A 77 -2.22 -8.45 -1.12
CA ALA A 77 -1.75 -7.16 -1.63
C ALA A 77 -2.54 -6.67 -2.86
N LEU A 78 -2.59 -5.35 -3.05
CA LEU A 78 -3.03 -4.71 -4.29
C LEU A 78 -1.93 -4.86 -5.34
N SER A 79 -2.11 -5.77 -6.29
CA SER A 79 -1.13 -6.07 -7.33
C SER A 79 -1.29 -5.18 -8.56
N SER A 80 -0.19 -4.60 -9.05
CA SER A 80 -0.22 -3.86 -10.32
C SER A 80 -0.49 -4.75 -11.53
N ASP A 81 -0.08 -6.02 -11.51
CA ASP A 81 -0.35 -6.96 -12.60
C ASP A 81 -1.83 -7.35 -12.62
N TRP A 82 -2.43 -7.63 -11.45
CA TRP A 82 -3.87 -7.90 -11.35
C TRP A 82 -4.72 -6.72 -11.83
N MET A 83 -4.37 -5.49 -11.43
CA MET A 83 -5.05 -4.29 -11.93
C MET A 83 -4.88 -4.10 -13.44
N ARG A 84 -3.77 -4.58 -14.03
CA ARG A 84 -3.59 -4.58 -15.48
C ARG A 84 -4.62 -5.47 -16.14
N ALA A 85 -4.66 -6.75 -15.73
CA ALA A 85 -5.56 -7.74 -16.27
C ALA A 85 -7.01 -7.29 -16.13
N LEU A 86 -7.37 -6.70 -14.99
CA LEU A 86 -8.71 -6.14 -14.77
C LEU A 86 -9.10 -5.06 -15.78
N ILE A 87 -8.15 -4.21 -16.19
CA ILE A 87 -8.41 -3.08 -17.09
C ILE A 87 -8.36 -3.51 -18.56
N THR A 88 -7.41 -4.36 -18.94
CA THR A 88 -7.08 -4.64 -20.35
C THR A 88 -7.43 -6.06 -20.79
N GLY A 89 -7.78 -6.96 -19.87
CA GLY A 89 -7.83 -8.40 -20.13
C GLY A 89 -6.45 -9.04 -20.31
N ASP A 90 -5.36 -8.27 -20.21
CA ASP A 90 -3.99 -8.72 -20.49
C ASP A 90 -2.98 -8.04 -19.55
N GLU A 91 -2.40 -8.82 -18.65
CA GLU A 91 -1.39 -8.33 -17.72
C GLU A 91 -0.04 -7.97 -18.34
N SER A 92 0.21 -8.37 -19.59
CA SER A 92 1.43 -8.00 -20.28
C SER A 92 1.38 -6.58 -20.84
N ASN A 93 0.18 -6.00 -21.03
CA ASN A 93 -0.01 -4.69 -21.65
C ASN A 93 0.60 -3.53 -20.83
N GLN A 94 1.82 -3.12 -21.20
CA GLN A 94 2.54 -2.03 -20.54
C GLN A 94 2.09 -0.62 -20.97
N ASN A 95 1.20 -0.49 -21.96
CA ASN A 95 0.74 0.82 -22.46
C ASN A 95 -0.18 1.54 -21.46
N VAL A 96 -0.76 0.82 -20.50
CA VAL A 96 -1.71 1.35 -19.51
C VAL A 96 -1.10 1.58 -18.13
N ASN A 97 0.23 1.55 -17.98
CA ASN A 97 0.93 1.70 -16.70
C ASN A 97 0.43 2.91 -15.89
N ARG A 98 0.28 4.08 -16.53
CA ARG A 98 -0.22 5.29 -15.87
C ARG A 98 -1.64 5.12 -15.30
N LEU A 99 -2.52 4.46 -16.05
CA LEU A 99 -3.90 4.20 -15.67
C LEU A 99 -3.97 3.23 -14.49
N VAL A 100 -3.17 2.17 -14.53
CA VAL A 100 -3.10 1.16 -13.45
C VAL A 100 -2.65 1.80 -12.14
N PHE A 101 -1.55 2.55 -12.16
CA PHE A 101 -1.06 3.18 -10.94
C PHE A 101 -2.00 4.29 -10.45
N ARG A 102 -2.79 4.91 -11.34
CA ARG A 102 -3.87 5.82 -10.92
C ARG A 102 -4.95 5.04 -10.16
N LEU A 103 -5.43 3.93 -10.72
CA LEU A 103 -6.44 3.09 -10.08
C LEU A 103 -5.96 2.58 -8.71
N LEU A 104 -4.74 2.04 -8.62
CA LEU A 104 -4.18 1.58 -7.34
C LEU A 104 -4.20 2.68 -6.28
N ARG A 105 -3.74 3.89 -6.62
CA ARG A 105 -3.76 5.03 -5.68
C ARG A 105 -5.16 5.43 -5.26
N GLU A 106 -6.15 5.39 -6.16
CA GLU A 106 -7.55 5.63 -5.77
C GLU A 106 -8.08 4.56 -4.81
N ILE A 107 -7.76 3.28 -5.05
CA ILE A 107 -8.14 2.20 -4.13
C ILE A 107 -7.50 2.41 -2.75
N VAL A 108 -6.23 2.84 -2.68
CA VAL A 108 -5.58 3.19 -1.39
C VAL A 108 -6.34 4.31 -0.68
N ARG A 109 -6.76 5.36 -1.39
CA ARG A 109 -7.57 6.44 -0.79
C ARG A 109 -8.91 5.93 -0.26
N MET A 110 -9.56 5.04 -1.00
CA MET A 110 -10.83 4.44 -0.58
C MET A 110 -10.65 3.54 0.65
N ARG A 111 -9.57 2.75 0.73
CA ARG A 111 -9.24 1.93 1.90
C ARG A 111 -8.96 2.79 3.13
N ALA A 112 -8.20 3.87 2.98
CA ALA A 112 -7.94 4.82 4.06
C ALA A 112 -9.25 5.44 4.57
N ALA A 113 -10.11 5.89 3.65
CA ALA A 113 -11.43 6.43 3.98
C ALA A 113 -12.34 5.44 4.72
N ALA A 114 -12.25 4.16 4.35
CA ALA A 114 -12.98 3.07 4.98
C ALA A 114 -12.39 2.63 6.34
N GLY A 115 -11.32 3.28 6.83
CA GLY A 115 -10.69 2.96 8.11
C GLY A 115 -9.89 1.66 8.09
N VAL A 116 -9.47 1.20 6.91
CA VAL A 116 -8.61 0.02 6.80
C VAL A 116 -7.24 0.33 7.40
N ALA A 117 -6.83 -0.47 8.38
CA ALA A 117 -5.59 -0.24 9.13
C ALA A 117 -4.32 -0.47 8.30
N GLU A 118 -4.33 -1.41 7.35
CA GLU A 118 -3.13 -1.80 6.61
C GLU A 118 -3.43 -2.07 5.12
N THR A 119 -2.57 -1.59 4.24
CA THR A 119 -2.67 -1.80 2.78
C THR A 119 -1.31 -2.15 2.20
N TRP A 120 -1.23 -3.29 1.52
CA TRP A 120 -0.02 -3.76 0.85
C TRP A 120 -0.08 -3.52 -0.65
N ILE A 121 1.02 -3.09 -1.25
CA ILE A 121 1.16 -2.88 -2.69
C ILE A 121 2.16 -3.87 -3.26
N ASP A 122 1.70 -4.77 -4.14
CA ASP A 122 2.57 -5.66 -4.91
C ASP A 122 2.86 -5.02 -6.27
N ALA A 123 3.98 -4.30 -6.32
CA ALA A 123 4.56 -3.73 -7.52
C ALA A 123 6.09 -3.86 -7.44
N THR A 124 6.80 -3.59 -8.53
CA THR A 124 8.27 -3.67 -8.54
C THR A 124 8.93 -2.51 -7.79
N SER A 125 8.41 -1.28 -7.95
CA SER A 125 8.79 -0.05 -7.24
C SER A 125 10.32 0.15 -7.09
N ILE A 126 11.06 -0.16 -8.16
CA ILE A 126 12.52 -0.32 -8.16
C ILE A 126 13.27 1.01 -8.15
N THR A 127 12.66 2.12 -8.58
CA THR A 127 13.29 3.45 -8.55
C THR A 127 12.77 4.32 -7.41
N ARG A 128 13.61 5.27 -6.95
CA ARG A 128 13.19 6.30 -5.97
C ARG A 128 12.00 7.12 -6.49
N ARG A 129 11.97 7.40 -7.79
CA ARG A 129 10.89 8.16 -8.43
C ARG A 129 9.53 7.44 -8.32
N GLU A 130 9.51 6.13 -8.53
CA GLU A 130 8.29 5.32 -8.38
C GLU A 130 7.81 5.31 -6.93
N ARG A 131 8.73 5.15 -5.96
CA ARG A 131 8.41 5.19 -4.53
C ARG A 131 7.93 6.56 -4.06
N ARG A 132 8.49 7.65 -4.57
CA ARG A 132 8.10 9.02 -4.21
C ARG A 132 6.61 9.30 -4.42
N ALA A 133 5.98 8.69 -5.42
CA ALA A 133 4.54 8.86 -5.66
C ALA A 133 3.69 8.24 -4.53
N TRP A 134 4.17 7.16 -3.93
CA TRP A 134 3.52 6.50 -2.79
C TRP A 134 3.78 7.24 -1.48
N ILE A 135 5.01 7.70 -1.26
CA ILE A 135 5.39 8.48 -0.08
C ILE A 135 4.56 9.76 0.00
N ARG A 136 4.43 10.50 -1.11
CA ARG A 136 3.54 11.68 -1.18
C ARG A 136 2.07 11.33 -0.93
N LEU A 137 1.62 10.15 -1.35
CA LEU A 137 0.25 9.72 -1.07
C LEU A 137 0.06 9.45 0.42
N ALA A 138 1.02 8.80 1.06
CA ALA A 138 1.01 8.54 2.49
C ALA A 138 0.99 9.84 3.31
N GLU A 139 1.84 10.82 2.94
CA GLU A 139 1.83 12.17 3.53
C GLU A 139 0.45 12.85 3.40
N LEU A 140 -0.17 12.79 2.22
CA LEU A 140 -1.49 13.38 1.99
C LEU A 140 -2.60 12.72 2.82
N LEU A 141 -2.47 11.42 3.07
CA LEU A 141 -3.42 10.62 3.83
C LEU A 141 -3.12 10.60 5.33
N ASP A 142 -2.03 11.23 5.79
CA ASP A 142 -1.52 11.16 7.16
C ASP A 142 -1.36 9.69 7.63
N CYS A 143 -0.69 8.91 6.80
CA CYS A 143 -0.51 7.47 6.98
C CYS A 143 0.98 7.10 7.04
N GLU A 144 1.31 6.03 7.74
CA GLU A 144 2.70 5.52 7.76
C GLU A 144 3.01 4.78 6.46
N ILE A 145 4.27 4.77 6.05
CA ILE A 145 4.71 4.05 4.85
C ILE A 145 6.01 3.28 5.07
N GLU A 146 5.96 1.98 4.83
CA GLU A 146 7.09 1.06 4.94
C GLU A 146 7.43 0.44 3.57
N ALA A 147 8.64 -0.08 3.43
CA ALA A 147 9.04 -0.88 2.28
C ALA A 147 9.57 -2.26 2.70
N VAL A 148 9.19 -3.29 1.95
CA VAL A 148 9.79 -4.62 2.00
C VAL A 148 10.60 -4.83 0.73
N TYR A 149 11.92 -4.86 0.86
CA TYR A 149 12.86 -5.01 -0.24
C TYR A 149 13.33 -6.45 -0.38
N MET A 150 13.05 -7.04 -1.54
CA MET A 150 13.57 -8.35 -1.94
C MET A 150 14.95 -8.17 -2.58
N ASP A 151 16.00 -8.30 -1.76
CA ASP A 151 17.41 -8.19 -2.14
C ASP A 151 17.90 -9.54 -2.68
N VAL A 152 17.41 -9.88 -3.87
CA VAL A 152 17.69 -11.15 -4.57
C VAL A 152 18.57 -10.87 -5.80
N PRO A 153 19.67 -11.61 -6.02
CA PRO A 153 20.54 -11.43 -7.17
C PRO A 153 19.79 -11.52 -8.51
N LEU A 154 20.23 -10.72 -9.50
CA LEU A 154 19.62 -10.68 -10.84
C LEU A 154 19.59 -12.07 -11.49
N GLU A 155 20.66 -12.84 -11.38
CA GLU A 155 20.72 -14.18 -11.97
C GLU A 155 19.65 -15.13 -11.42
N GLU A 156 19.40 -15.07 -10.12
CA GLU A 156 18.34 -15.86 -9.51
C GLU A 156 16.95 -15.36 -9.93
N CYS A 157 16.78 -14.04 -10.02
CA CYS A 157 15.54 -13.45 -10.55
C CYS A 157 15.29 -13.90 -12.01
N ARG A 158 16.33 -13.93 -12.87
CA ARG A 158 16.26 -14.42 -14.25
C ARG A 158 15.91 -15.90 -14.30
N ARG A 159 16.60 -16.73 -13.49
CA ARG A 159 16.35 -18.17 -13.38
C ARG A 159 14.88 -18.45 -13.05
N ARG A 160 14.32 -17.74 -12.07
CA ARG A 160 12.89 -17.85 -11.70
C ARG A 160 11.96 -17.33 -12.78
N ASN A 161 12.29 -16.19 -13.37
CA ASN A 161 11.48 -15.56 -14.40
C ASN A 161 11.30 -16.47 -15.63
N ARG A 162 12.31 -17.28 -16.00
CA ARG A 162 12.21 -18.28 -17.07
C ARG A 162 11.21 -19.41 -16.78
N LEU A 163 10.91 -19.68 -15.51
CA LEU A 163 9.96 -20.73 -15.09
C LEU A 163 8.52 -20.23 -14.93
N ARG A 164 8.28 -18.92 -15.09
CA ARG A 164 6.94 -18.34 -14.95
C ARG A 164 6.14 -18.54 -16.23
N LYS A 165 4.81 -18.67 -16.07
CA LYS A 165 3.86 -18.65 -17.20
C LYS A 165 4.03 -17.40 -18.08
N ARG A 166 4.33 -16.27 -17.45
CA ARG A 166 4.69 -15.01 -18.11
C ARG A 166 6.15 -14.69 -17.84
N VAL A 167 6.93 -14.68 -18.91
CA VAL A 167 8.37 -14.38 -18.87
C VAL A 167 8.59 -12.91 -19.23
N VAL A 168 9.26 -12.16 -18.35
CA VAL A 168 9.76 -10.82 -18.70
C VAL A 168 11.02 -11.00 -19.57
N PRO A 169 11.15 -10.35 -20.73
CA PRO A 169 12.35 -10.48 -21.58
C PRO A 169 13.64 -10.14 -20.81
N GLU A 170 14.73 -10.86 -21.08
CA GLU A 170 15.99 -10.70 -20.32
C GLU A 170 16.54 -9.26 -20.43
N GLU A 171 16.49 -8.65 -21.60
CA GLU A 171 16.88 -7.23 -21.76
C GLU A 171 16.05 -6.28 -20.89
N ALA A 172 14.76 -6.59 -20.69
CA ALA A 172 13.91 -5.80 -19.81
C ALA A 172 14.28 -6.01 -18.34
N MET A 173 14.61 -7.24 -17.95
CA MET A 173 15.17 -7.54 -16.63
C MET A 173 16.45 -6.73 -16.37
N ASP A 174 17.31 -6.60 -17.37
CA ASP A 174 18.60 -5.89 -17.26
C ASP A 174 18.39 -4.39 -17.12
N ARG A 175 17.52 -3.81 -17.95
CA ARG A 175 17.12 -2.41 -17.82
C ARG A 175 16.50 -2.12 -16.46
N MET A 176 15.73 -3.05 -15.90
CA MET A 176 15.14 -2.92 -14.57
C MET A 176 16.20 -3.02 -13.48
N ALA A 177 17.14 -3.97 -13.57
CA ALA A 177 18.22 -4.14 -12.61
C ALA A 177 19.16 -2.92 -12.58
N ALA A 178 19.54 -2.40 -13.75
CA ALA A 178 20.39 -1.21 -13.87
C ALA A 178 19.74 0.06 -13.27
N ARG A 179 18.40 0.10 -13.22
CA ARG A 179 17.64 1.21 -12.62
C ARG A 179 17.28 0.97 -11.15
N LEU A 180 17.57 -0.20 -10.60
CA LEU A 180 17.16 -0.54 -9.25
C LEU A 180 17.97 0.30 -8.26
N GLU A 181 17.25 1.07 -7.45
CA GLU A 181 17.79 1.83 -6.34
C GLU A 181 17.22 1.22 -5.05
N PRO A 182 18.05 0.58 -4.20
CA PRO A 182 17.58 0.01 -2.94
C PRO A 182 16.84 1.06 -2.10
N PRO A 183 15.67 0.73 -1.52
CA PRO A 183 14.89 1.68 -0.74
C PRO A 183 15.63 2.06 0.53
N ARG A 184 15.55 3.33 0.91
CA ARG A 184 16.14 3.83 2.16
C ARG A 184 15.18 4.72 2.93
N VAL A 185 15.38 4.79 4.24
CA VAL A 185 14.53 5.59 5.14
C VAL A 185 14.60 7.09 4.82
N GLU A 186 15.71 7.58 4.27
CA GLU A 186 15.88 9.00 3.89
C GLU A 186 14.93 9.42 2.74
N GLU A 187 14.28 8.48 2.06
CA GLU A 187 13.25 8.79 1.06
C GLU A 187 11.94 9.27 1.69
N GLY A 188 11.75 9.10 3.01
CA GLY A 188 10.50 9.33 3.73
C GLY A 188 9.76 8.05 4.11
N LEU A 189 10.44 6.90 4.10
CA LEU A 189 9.91 5.61 4.58
C LEU A 189 10.12 5.51 6.09
N SER A 190 9.11 5.09 6.85
CA SER A 190 9.25 4.89 8.30
C SER A 190 10.14 3.69 8.64
N ARG A 191 10.11 2.66 7.78
CA ARG A 191 10.93 1.45 7.91
C ARG A 191 11.23 0.82 6.55
N VAL A 192 12.40 0.20 6.44
CA VAL A 192 12.76 -0.70 5.33
C VAL A 192 13.11 -2.08 5.90
N LEU A 193 12.34 -3.10 5.52
CA LEU A 193 12.64 -4.49 5.80
C LEU A 193 13.35 -5.10 4.58
N VAL A 194 14.55 -5.62 4.77
CA VAL A 194 15.31 -6.28 3.69
C VAL A 194 15.17 -7.80 3.84
N ILE A 195 14.68 -8.45 2.80
CA ILE A 195 14.57 -9.90 2.69
C ILE A 195 15.66 -10.37 1.73
N ARG A 196 16.59 -11.16 2.27
CA ARG A 196 17.65 -11.84 1.52
C ARG A 196 17.36 -13.33 1.53
N GLU A 197 17.80 -14.01 0.47
CA GLU A 197 17.88 -15.46 0.54
C GLU A 197 19.11 -15.90 1.33
N PRO A 198 19.00 -17.03 2.07
CA PRO A 198 20.19 -17.70 2.56
C PRO A 198 21.01 -18.09 1.33
N GLN A 199 22.20 -17.51 1.20
CA GLN A 199 23.15 -18.01 0.21
C GLN A 199 23.53 -19.43 0.64
N ALA A 200 23.49 -20.37 -0.31
CA ALA A 200 24.16 -21.65 -0.11
C ALA A 200 25.63 -21.31 0.21
N SER A 201 26.09 -21.69 1.40
CA SER A 201 27.50 -21.53 1.74
C SER A 201 28.32 -22.34 0.75
N PRO A 202 29.39 -21.78 0.15
CA PRO A 202 30.28 -22.54 -0.68
C PRO A 202 31.08 -23.48 0.23
N GLY A 203 30.57 -24.68 0.50
CA GLY A 203 31.28 -25.65 1.33
C GLY A 203 30.49 -26.78 1.99
N ASP A 204 29.22 -27.03 1.64
CA ASP A 204 28.50 -28.20 2.16
C ASP A 204 28.44 -29.29 1.08
N PRO A 205 29.36 -30.28 1.07
CA PRO A 205 29.18 -31.48 0.29
C PRO A 205 28.18 -32.36 1.04
N GLY A 206 27.04 -32.62 0.41
CA GLY A 206 26.02 -33.53 0.92
C GLY A 206 26.49 -34.97 1.05
#